data_AF-X1UY59-F1
#
_entry.id   AF-X1UY59-F1
#
_cell.length_a   1.000
_cell.length_b   1.000
_cell.length_c   1.000
_cell.angle_alpha   90.00
_cell.angle_beta   90.00
_cell.angle_gamma   90.00
#
_symmetry.space_group_name_H-M   'P 1'
#
loop_
_entity.id
_entity.type
_entity.pdbx_description
1 polymer ?
#
loop_
_entity_poly.entity_id
_entity_poly.type
_entity_poly.pdbx_seq_one_letter_code
_entity_poly.pdbx_strand_id
1 'polypeptide(L)'
;CEGKEVEGVEFDADEAAIGKIKELEGKALKDFDVEDVAIIHRVGRLRVGDKLLLVAVSASHRQPAFAACMSIIDSVKVIHSTWGREYYI
;
A
#
# COMPACT_ATOMS: atom_id res chain seq x y z
N CYS A 1 24.09 -4.12 7.45
CA CYS A 1 23.58 -4.02 6.06
C CYS A 1 24.45 -4.91 5.19
N GLU A 2 24.21 -6.22 5.22
CA GLU A 2 24.94 -7.17 4.39
C GLU A 2 24.37 -7.10 2.96
N GLY A 3 25.22 -6.89 1.96
CA GLY A 3 24.86 -6.70 0.55
C GLY A 3 24.32 -7.97 -0.13
N LYS A 4 23.28 -8.59 0.44
CA LYS A 4 22.54 -9.68 -0.19
C LYS A 4 21.48 -9.09 -1.10
N GLU A 5 21.41 -9.62 -2.32
CA GLU A 5 20.43 -9.19 -3.32
C GLU A 5 19.04 -9.70 -2.90
N VAL A 6 18.06 -8.79 -2.87
CA VAL A 6 16.67 -9.12 -2.51
C VAL A 6 16.04 -9.86 -3.69
N GLU A 7 15.58 -11.09 -3.48
CA GLU A 7 14.85 -11.85 -4.50
C GLU A 7 13.36 -11.44 -4.51
N GLY A 8 12.82 -11.10 -3.34
CA GLY A 8 11.47 -10.59 -3.22
C GLY A 8 11.00 -10.39 -1.79
N VAL A 9 9.67 -10.29 -1.65
CA VAL A 9 8.97 -10.05 -0.39
C VAL A 9 7.78 -11.00 -0.23
N GLU A 10 7.48 -11.37 1.01
CA GLU A 10 6.27 -12.13 1.36
C GLU A 10 5.44 -11.33 2.37
N PHE A 11 4.15 -11.16 2.08
CA PHE A 11 3.17 -10.50 2.95
C PHE A 11 2.11 -11.50 3.42
N ASP A 12 1.80 -11.50 4.72
CA ASP A 12 0.75 -12.34 5.30
C ASP A 12 -0.66 -11.82 4.93
N ALA A 13 -1.70 -12.64 4.98
CA ALA A 13 -3.07 -12.22 4.64
C ALA A 13 -3.99 -12.23 5.88
N ASP A 14 -3.49 -11.76 7.01
CA ASP A 14 -4.27 -11.75 8.25
C ASP A 14 -5.32 -10.62 8.26
N GLU A 15 -6.34 -10.80 9.12
CA GLU A 15 -7.45 -9.86 9.22
C GLU A 15 -6.99 -8.46 9.65
N ALA A 16 -5.92 -8.35 10.43
CA ALA A 16 -5.39 -7.08 10.90
C ALA A 16 -4.77 -6.28 9.75
N ALA A 17 -4.02 -6.94 8.86
CA ALA A 17 -3.44 -6.31 7.69
C ALA A 17 -4.51 -5.84 6.69
N ILE A 18 -5.52 -6.67 6.45
CA ILE A 18 -6.68 -6.30 5.62
C ILE A 18 -7.42 -5.11 6.26
N GLY A 19 -7.60 -5.13 7.58
CA GLY A 19 -8.21 -4.03 8.33
C GLY A 19 -7.47 -2.70 8.16
N LYS A 20 -6.13 -2.72 8.27
CA LYS A 20 -5.29 -1.52 8.08
C LYS A 20 -5.48 -0.89 6.70
N ILE A 21 -5.59 -1.69 5.63
CA ILE A 21 -5.83 -1.15 4.28
C ILE A 21 -7.18 -0.44 4.21
N LYS A 22 -8.25 -1.04 4.76
CA LYS A 22 -9.58 -0.41 4.81
C LYS A 22 -9.60 0.87 5.64
N GLU A 23 -8.85 0.91 6.74
CA GLU A 23 -8.69 2.12 7.55
C GLU A 23 -8.04 3.27 6.75
N LEU A 24 -7.08 2.97 5.88
CA LEU A 24 -6.47 3.97 5.01
C LEU A 24 -7.45 4.52 3.97
N GLU A 25 -8.31 3.68 3.38
CA GLU A 25 -9.38 4.13 2.48
C GLU A 25 -10.30 5.12 3.20
N GLY A 26 -10.83 4.72 4.36
CA GLY A 26 -11.71 5.57 5.17
C GLY A 26 -11.05 6.87 5.63
N LYS A 27 -9.76 6.81 6.00
CA LYS A 27 -8.97 7.98 6.37
C LYS A 27 -8.80 8.94 5.19
N ALA A 28 -8.48 8.42 4.00
CA ALA A 28 -8.30 9.25 2.81
C ALA A 28 -9.61 9.95 2.39
N LEU A 29 -10.74 9.24 2.42
CA LEU A 29 -12.07 9.80 2.15
C LEU A 29 -12.45 10.91 3.15
N LYS A 30 -11.93 10.85 4.37
CA LYS A 30 -12.20 11.85 5.42
C LYS A 30 -11.26 13.06 5.33
N ASP A 31 -9.98 12.82 5.06
CA ASP A 31 -8.93 13.83 5.19
C ASP A 31 -8.73 14.64 3.90
N PHE A 32 -9.25 14.17 2.76
CA PHE A 32 -9.11 14.81 1.46
C PHE A 32 -10.46 15.02 0.77
N ASP A 33 -10.55 16.06 -0.07
CA ASP A 33 -11.71 16.34 -0.92
C ASP A 33 -11.72 15.42 -2.15
N VAL A 34 -12.02 14.14 -1.92
CA VAL A 34 -12.05 13.07 -2.92
C VAL A 34 -13.41 12.38 -2.91
N GLU A 35 -13.81 11.82 -4.05
CA GLU A 35 -15.11 11.17 -4.23
C GLU A 35 -15.07 9.69 -3.82
N ASP A 36 -14.00 8.99 -4.20
CA ASP A 36 -13.81 7.57 -3.90
C ASP A 36 -12.33 7.19 -3.87
N VAL A 37 -12.01 6.11 -3.14
CA VAL A 37 -10.67 5.55 -2.99
C VAL A 37 -10.76 4.03 -2.99
N ALA A 38 -9.93 3.37 -3.81
CA ALA A 38 -9.76 1.93 -3.79
C ALA A 38 -8.28 1.56 -3.65
N ILE A 39 -7.98 0.66 -2.71
CA ILE A 39 -6.64 0.13 -2.48
C ILE A 39 -6.65 -1.39 -2.69
N ILE A 40 -5.83 -1.85 -3.64
CA ILE A 40 -5.59 -3.28 -3.86
C ILE A 40 -4.14 -3.58 -3.53
N HIS A 41 -3.94 -4.47 -2.54
CA HIS A 41 -2.62 -4.92 -2.12
C HIS A 41 -2.49 -6.43 -2.33
N ARG A 42 -1.38 -6.89 -2.91
CA ARG A 42 -1.10 -8.32 -3.10
C ARG A 42 -0.39 -8.92 -1.89
N VAL A 43 -0.94 -10.04 -1.44
CA VAL A 43 -0.38 -10.88 -0.37
C VAL A 43 0.30 -12.13 -0.93
N GLY A 44 1.02 -12.84 -0.07
CA GLY A 44 1.87 -13.98 -0.43
C GLY A 44 3.22 -13.55 -0.98
N ARG A 45 3.89 -14.47 -1.68
CA ARG A 45 5.23 -14.25 -2.25
C ARG A 45 5.17 -13.44 -3.54
N LEU A 46 6.00 -12.41 -3.59
CA LEU A 46 6.19 -11.53 -4.73
C LEU A 46 7.67 -11.42 -5.03
N ARG A 47 8.04 -11.48 -6.31
CA ARG A 47 9.41 -11.31 -6.78
C ARG A 47 9.68 -9.84 -7.10
N VAL A 48 10.94 -9.46 -7.12
CA VAL A 48 11.34 -8.16 -7.68
C VAL A 48 10.76 -8.01 -9.09
N GLY A 49 10.09 -6.88 -9.32
CA GLY A 49 9.38 -6.58 -10.58
C GLY A 49 7.88 -6.86 -10.57
N ASP A 50 7.39 -7.67 -9.62
CA ASP A 50 5.94 -7.90 -9.47
C ASP A 50 5.22 -6.61 -9.04
N LYS A 51 3.99 -6.44 -9.54
CA LYS A 51 3.10 -5.38 -9.06
C LYS A 51 2.64 -5.75 -7.66
N LEU A 52 2.82 -4.84 -6.69
CA LEU A 52 2.48 -5.06 -5.28
C LEU A 52 1.18 -4.34 -4.87
N LEU A 53 1.02 -3.11 -5.32
CA LEU A 53 -0.01 -2.19 -4.85
C LEU A 53 -0.64 -1.46 -6.04
N LEU A 54 -1.96 -1.32 -6.02
CA LEU A 54 -2.72 -0.40 -6.84
C LEU A 54 -3.49 0.54 -5.92
N VAL A 55 -3.41 1.84 -6.18
CA VAL A 55 -4.24 2.86 -5.53
C VAL A 55 -4.97 3.61 -6.63
N ALA A 56 -6.30 3.67 -6.54
CA ALA A 56 -7.14 4.46 -7.41
C ALA A 56 -7.90 5.50 -6.58
N VAL A 57 -7.92 6.74 -7.05
CA VAL A 57 -8.58 7.87 -6.37
C VAL A 57 -9.37 8.66 -7.41
N SER A 58 -10.64 8.93 -7.14
CA SER A 58 -11.46 9.86 -7.91
C SER A 58 -11.68 11.15 -7.13
N ALA A 59 -11.71 12.28 -7.83
CA ALA A 59 -12.01 13.58 -7.25
C ALA A 59 -12.44 14.56 -8.33
N SER A 60 -13.28 15.53 -7.96
CA SER A 60 -13.68 16.63 -8.83
C SER A 60 -12.51 17.51 -9.29
N HIS A 61 -11.44 17.55 -8.50
CA HIS A 61 -10.21 18.26 -8.84
C HIS A 61 -8.98 17.38 -8.66
N ARG A 62 -8.03 17.48 -9.60
CA ARG A 62 -6.84 16.62 -9.62
C ARG A 62 -5.94 16.77 -8.38
N GLN A 63 -5.93 17.94 -7.75
CA GLN A 63 -4.99 18.22 -6.66
C GLN A 63 -5.30 17.40 -5.40
N PRO A 64 -6.54 17.35 -4.89
CA PRO A 64 -6.93 16.39 -3.86
C PRO A 64 -6.63 14.93 -4.21
N ALA A 65 -6.90 14.50 -5.45
CA ALA A 65 -6.63 13.12 -5.88
C ALA A 65 -5.14 12.74 -5.78
N PHE A 66 -4.24 13.62 -6.26
CA PHE A 66 -2.79 13.38 -6.14
C PHE A 66 -2.32 13.40 -4.68
N ALA A 67 -2.84 14.31 -3.86
CA ALA A 67 -2.48 14.42 -2.45
C ALA A 67 -2.90 13.17 -1.66
N ALA A 68 -4.14 12.70 -1.86
CA ALA A 68 -4.65 11.49 -1.24
C ALA A 68 -3.86 10.26 -1.68
N CYS A 69 -3.62 10.09 -2.98
CA CYS A 69 -2.85 8.98 -3.51
C CYS A 69 -1.43 8.91 -2.92
N MET A 70 -0.73 10.05 -2.83
CA MET A 70 0.59 10.11 -2.20
C MET A 70 0.53 9.72 -0.72
N SER A 71 -0.43 10.29 0.02
CA SER A 71 -0.60 10.01 1.46
C SER A 71 -0.89 8.54 1.74
N ILE A 72 -1.70 7.89 0.90
CA ILE A 72 -1.99 6.46 0.99
C ILE A 72 -0.72 5.64 0.76
N ILE A 73 0.03 5.90 -0.32
CA ILE A 73 1.25 5.14 -0.65
C ILE A 73 2.29 5.25 0.47
N ASP A 74 2.47 6.44 1.04
CA ASP A 74 3.40 6.66 2.15
C ASP A 74 2.96 5.89 3.41
N SER A 75 1.66 5.89 3.70
CA SER A 75 1.11 5.15 4.85
C SER A 75 1.25 3.64 4.67
N VAL A 76 1.00 3.12 3.47
CA VAL A 76 1.18 1.70 3.13
C VAL A 76 2.64 1.28 3.32
N LYS A 77 3.62 2.10 2.89
CA LYS A 77 5.04 1.82 3.10
C LYS A 77 5.42 1.71 4.57
N VAL A 78 4.86 2.57 5.43
CA VAL A 78 5.09 2.49 6.88
C VAL A 78 4.58 1.17 7.42
N ILE A 79 3.38 0.73 7.01
CA ILE A 79 2.78 -0.53 7.46
C ILE A 79 3.57 -1.74 6.98
N HIS A 80 4.07 -1.73 5.73
CA HIS A 80 4.85 -2.84 5.16
C HIS A 80 6.05 -3.24 6.01
N SER A 81 6.71 -2.27 6.64
CA SER A 81 7.87 -2.55 7.51
C SER A 81 7.55 -3.46 8.70
N THR A 82 6.28 -3.55 9.09
CA THR A 82 5.79 -4.39 10.19
C THR A 82 5.12 -5.68 9.73
N TRP A 83 4.85 -5.82 8.43
CA TRP A 83 3.97 -6.85 7.86
C TRP A 83 4.69 -7.75 6.85
N GLY A 84 5.69 -7.24 6.14
CA GLY A 84 6.42 -8.00 5.12
C GLY A 84 7.73 -8.59 5.64
N ARG A 85 8.17 -9.67 5.00
CA ARG A 85 9.53 -10.23 5.15
C ARG A 85 10.22 -10.29 3.79
N GLU A 86 11.46 -9.82 3.74
CA GLU A 86 12.34 -9.97 2.57
C GLU A 86 12.94 -11.37 2.54
N TYR A 87 13.11 -11.93 1.34
CA TYR A 87 13.92 -13.11 1.11
C TYR A 87 15.00 -12.80 0.07
N TYR A 88 16.16 -13.43 0.24
CA TYR A 88 17.39 -13.11 -0.47
C TYR A 88 17.86 -14.32 -1.28
N ILE A 89 18.63 -14.07 -2.33
CA ILE A 89 19.31 -15.09 -3.14
C ILE A 89 20.35 -15.85 -2.31
#